data_AF-A0A178EK43-F1
#
_entry.id   AF-A0A178EK43-F1
#
_cell.length_a   1.000
_cell.length_b   1.000
_cell.length_c   1.000
_cell.angle_alpha   90.00
_cell.angle_beta   90.00
_cell.angle_gamma   90.00
#
_symmetry.space_group_name_H-M   'P 1'
#
loop_
_entity.id
_entity.type
_entity.pdbx_description
1 polymer ?
#
loop_
_entity_poly.entity_id
_entity_poly.type
_entity_poly.pdbx_seq_one_letter_code
_entity_poly.pdbx_strand_id
1 'polypeptide(L)'
;MSYLAGLIPVTQKAVNVCAYCRVRKQGCDRALPRCQRCAARGRHCDYTPFEKPPPAGEPDPEPLVLQHETCAHSDLSPRGTTELLRAVTACINGPVPAAVSKLSETVHDILELADVDLPQALEEFGPCVQQWCPIIGEDLLKGCENDLSLPARRDRLNHPLLLLCLWLVTRRSCLDRVHVVQCALYSTLKQVLALLQCRPDVELEVLQIGLLIAVYELGNGLQKPGFQTLAASAAMLRTLELDAKQRQDHDLTATVEWLKASMLMVDRMIPISLTSDTLPLTLQPIDPICITTALRIGPTIPPHSPRPYASSPRKVHIRSAVSIASGHVLTYIHTRQHDLKPDKTYDEVDDIINSCIKLLVDKPEPHTWLHCDAIAMAFCSHILLQQAQMRYLSTVATDYQQADYTKAHLALKYSRRMAWDMVRVAIQKITGEAEIAHLPFAGLCCVLRAGLAVLETKEFSGEDIVDVAELDGFGRIVEWFASRWGLGELYLMRTMELSGRRMMES
;
A
#
# COMPACT_ATOMS: atom_id res chain seq x y z
N MET A 1 21.20 99.24 33.00
CA MET A 1 20.22 98.77 32.01
C MET A 1 20.18 97.25 32.04
N SER A 2 19.21 96.65 32.71
CA SER A 2 19.02 95.19 32.76
C SER A 2 17.53 94.91 32.57
N TYR A 3 17.12 94.76 31.31
CA TYR A 3 15.82 94.23 30.92
C TYR A 3 16.11 92.90 30.26
N LEU A 4 15.96 91.77 30.96
CA LEU A 4 15.77 90.41 30.41
C LEU A 4 15.77 89.39 31.58
N ALA A 5 14.79 89.50 32.49
CA ALA A 5 14.54 88.46 33.49
C ALA A 5 13.04 88.26 33.64
N GLY A 6 12.49 87.25 32.96
CA GLY A 6 11.07 86.91 33.10
C GLY A 6 10.40 86.15 31.96
N LEU A 7 11.12 85.56 31.01
CA LEU A 7 10.51 84.67 30.01
C LEU A 7 10.67 83.21 30.45
N ILE A 8 9.58 82.57 30.88
CA ILE A 8 9.51 81.12 31.08
C ILE A 8 9.60 80.49 29.68
N PRO A 9 10.64 79.71 29.33
CA PRO A 9 10.71 79.10 28.03
C PRO A 9 9.64 78.00 27.93
N VAL A 10 8.62 78.24 27.12
CA VAL A 10 7.66 77.21 26.69
C VAL A 10 8.44 76.23 25.83
N THR A 11 8.93 75.15 26.45
CA THR A 11 9.61 74.08 25.70
C THR A 11 8.55 73.22 25.03
N GLN A 12 8.45 73.33 23.69
CA GLN A 12 7.63 72.41 22.91
C GLN A 12 8.19 70.99 23.07
N LYS A 13 7.33 70.06 23.50
CA LYS A 13 7.68 68.65 23.64
C LYS A 13 7.10 67.85 22.48
N ALA A 14 7.88 66.89 22.00
CA ALA A 14 7.41 65.89 21.06
C ALA A 14 6.40 64.94 21.73
N VAL A 15 5.41 64.51 20.96
CA VAL A 15 4.41 63.52 21.40
C VAL A 15 5.10 62.19 21.75
N ASN A 16 6.05 61.77 20.90
CA ASN A 16 6.72 60.50 21.01
C ASN A 16 8.13 60.60 21.60
N VAL A 17 8.63 59.48 22.13
CA VAL A 17 10.08 59.32 22.38
C VAL A 17 10.80 59.23 21.03
N CYS A 18 11.96 59.88 20.89
CA CYS A 18 12.70 59.83 19.64
C CYS A 18 13.15 58.41 19.30
N ALA A 19 13.27 58.10 18.01
CA ALA A 19 13.64 56.77 17.50
C ALA A 19 14.92 56.23 18.15
N TYR A 20 15.95 57.07 18.30
CA TYR A 20 17.23 56.70 18.91
C TYR A 20 17.10 56.24 20.37
N CYS A 21 16.37 56.99 21.21
CA CYS A 21 16.16 56.63 22.61
C CYS A 21 15.20 55.44 22.76
N ARG A 22 14.19 55.34 21.88
CA ARG A 22 13.21 54.25 21.84
C ARG A 22 13.89 52.90 21.58
N VAL A 23 14.69 52.79 20.52
CA VAL A 23 15.40 51.56 20.14
C VAL A 23 16.34 51.08 21.26
N ARG A 24 16.97 52.00 21.99
CA ARG A 24 17.94 51.68 23.04
C ARG A 24 17.34 51.60 24.45
N LYS A 25 16.01 51.70 24.57
CA LYS A 25 15.25 51.70 25.84
C LYS A 25 15.82 52.69 26.86
N GLN A 26 16.13 53.90 26.39
CA GLN A 26 16.77 54.96 27.16
C GLN A 26 15.79 56.10 27.49
N GLY A 27 16.01 56.78 28.62
CA GLY A 27 15.22 57.96 29.01
C GLY A 27 15.34 59.11 28.01
N CYS A 28 14.21 59.66 27.57
CA CYS A 28 14.10 60.75 26.60
C CYS A 28 13.19 61.86 27.15
N ASP A 29 13.72 63.07 27.24
CA ASP A 29 13.07 64.29 27.73
C ASP A 29 12.08 64.90 26.72
N ARG A 30 12.09 64.41 25.47
CA ARG A 30 11.19 64.81 24.37
C ARG A 30 11.27 66.28 23.97
N ALA A 31 12.34 66.99 24.34
CA ALA A 31 12.53 68.38 23.91
C ALA A 31 12.68 68.48 22.38
N LEU A 32 11.98 69.44 21.76
CA LEU A 32 12.15 69.77 20.35
C LEU A 32 13.20 70.87 20.15
N PRO A 33 13.98 70.84 19.05
CA PRO A 33 13.95 69.86 17.96
C PRO A 33 14.73 68.56 18.27
N ARG A 34 15.53 68.53 19.35
CA ARG A 34 16.35 67.36 19.74
C ARG A 34 16.30 67.17 21.25
N CYS A 35 16.13 65.92 21.69
CA CYS A 35 16.21 65.55 23.10
C CYS A 35 17.61 65.87 23.66
N GLN A 36 17.72 66.26 24.94
CA GLN A 36 19.00 66.62 25.58
C GLN A 36 20.06 65.53 25.40
N ARG A 37 19.66 64.26 25.48
CA ARG A 37 20.58 63.12 25.32
C ARG A 37 21.14 63.00 23.91
N CYS A 38 20.31 63.19 22.89
CA CYS A 38 20.75 63.18 21.51
C CYS A 38 21.58 64.42 21.17
N ALA A 39 21.21 65.58 21.74
CA ALA A 39 21.95 66.82 21.58
C ALA A 39 23.37 66.72 22.18
N ALA A 40 23.48 66.29 23.44
CA ALA A 40 24.75 66.15 24.16
C ALA A 40 25.73 65.17 23.50
N ARG A 41 25.22 64.18 22.75
CA ARG A 41 26.03 63.15 22.06
C ARG A 41 26.16 63.37 20.56
N GLY A 42 25.69 64.51 20.02
CA GLY A 42 25.75 64.79 18.59
C GLY A 42 24.95 63.80 17.72
N ARG A 43 23.96 63.08 18.27
CA ARG A 43 23.19 62.05 17.55
C ARG A 43 21.95 62.63 16.87
N HIS A 44 21.59 62.08 15.71
CA HIS A 44 20.34 62.42 15.05
C HIS A 44 19.14 62.09 15.96
N CYS A 45 18.21 63.03 16.09
CA CYS A 45 17.04 62.90 16.94
C CYS A 45 15.81 63.00 16.06
N ASP A 46 15.16 61.87 15.84
CA ASP A 46 13.99 61.75 14.98
C ASP A 46 12.76 61.40 15.83
N TYR A 47 11.72 62.21 15.71
CA TYR A 47 10.45 62.04 16.41
C TYR A 47 9.33 61.46 15.53
N THR A 48 9.66 61.05 14.30
CA THR A 48 8.72 60.40 13.38
C THR A 48 8.04 59.22 14.11
N PRO A 49 6.69 59.19 14.13
CA PRO A 49 5.94 58.10 14.74
C PRO A 49 6.44 56.76 14.20
N PHE A 50 6.53 55.76 15.09
CA PHE A 50 6.76 54.40 14.62
C PHE A 50 5.47 53.92 13.98
N GLU A 51 5.41 53.94 12.66
CA GLU A 51 4.48 53.09 11.95
C GLU A 51 5.04 51.68 12.06
N LYS A 52 4.35 50.83 12.83
CA LYS A 52 4.61 49.40 12.81
C LYS A 52 4.39 49.00 11.35
N PRO A 53 5.36 48.38 10.66
CA PRO A 53 5.07 47.81 9.35
C PRO A 53 3.81 46.94 9.54
N PRO A 54 2.85 46.97 8.59
CA PRO A 54 1.70 46.09 8.67
C PRO A 54 2.26 44.69 8.96
N PRO A 55 1.68 43.92 9.91
CA PRO A 55 2.06 42.52 10.03
C PRO A 55 1.96 41.97 8.62
N ALA A 56 3.08 41.46 8.07
CA ALA A 56 2.97 40.58 6.93
C ALA A 56 1.92 39.57 7.37
N GLY A 57 0.76 39.54 6.71
CA GLY A 57 -0.27 38.58 7.05
C GLY A 57 0.44 37.23 7.15
N GLU A 58 0.29 36.54 8.27
CA GLU A 58 0.76 35.16 8.34
C GLU A 58 0.20 34.51 7.07
N PRO A 59 1.05 33.94 6.19
CA PRO A 59 0.52 33.18 5.06
C PRO A 59 -0.48 32.20 5.65
N ASP A 60 -1.65 32.08 5.01
CA ASP A 60 -2.68 31.14 5.47
C ASP A 60 -2.00 29.83 5.84
N PRO A 61 -2.29 29.25 7.02
CA PRO A 61 -1.59 28.05 7.46
C PRO A 61 -1.78 26.99 6.39
N GLU A 62 -0.66 26.52 5.83
CA GLU A 62 -0.62 25.54 4.73
C GLU A 62 -1.69 24.46 4.97
N PRO A 63 -2.58 24.15 4.00
CA PRO A 63 -3.64 23.17 4.22
C PRO A 63 -3.06 21.81 4.61
N LEU A 64 -3.80 20.96 5.33
CA LEU A 64 -3.32 19.62 5.69
C LEU A 64 -3.14 18.70 4.46
N VAL A 65 -3.85 19.01 3.38
CA VAL A 65 -3.87 18.27 2.12
C VAL A 65 -3.59 19.24 0.99
N LEU A 66 -2.77 18.81 0.04
CA LEU A 66 -2.52 19.49 -1.24
C LEU A 66 -3.38 18.83 -2.31
N GLN A 67 -4.16 19.64 -3.03
CA GLN A 67 -4.91 19.19 -4.20
C GLN A 67 -4.15 19.61 -5.47
N HIS A 68 -3.88 18.64 -6.33
CA HIS A 68 -3.18 18.86 -7.61
C HIS A 68 -4.20 19.10 -8.72
N GLU A 69 -4.36 20.35 -9.14
CA GLU A 69 -5.34 20.76 -10.16
C GLU A 69 -5.21 20.02 -11.50
N THR A 70 -3.98 19.61 -11.86
CA THR A 70 -3.69 18.95 -13.15
C THR A 70 -4.22 17.52 -13.24
N CYS A 71 -4.45 16.85 -12.10
CA CYS A 71 -4.80 15.43 -12.05
C CYS A 71 -5.84 15.08 -10.98
N ALA A 72 -6.46 16.08 -10.34
CA ALA A 72 -7.43 15.94 -9.26
C ALA A 72 -6.96 15.00 -8.13
N HIS A 73 -5.65 14.91 -7.93
CA HIS A 73 -5.02 14.05 -6.94
C HIS A 73 -4.82 14.83 -5.64
N SER A 74 -5.17 14.23 -4.51
CA SER A 74 -5.02 14.84 -3.18
C SER A 74 -3.96 14.09 -2.39
N ASP A 75 -2.95 14.76 -1.83
CA ASP A 75 -1.94 14.13 -0.97
C ASP A 75 -1.62 14.98 0.27
N LEU A 76 -0.92 14.40 1.26
CA LEU A 76 -0.57 15.15 2.47
C LEU A 76 0.40 16.29 2.18
N SER A 77 0.14 17.45 2.79
CA SER A 77 1.14 18.53 2.84
C SER A 77 2.20 18.26 3.91
N PRO A 78 3.35 18.97 3.89
CA PRO A 78 4.30 18.98 5.00
C PRO A 78 3.65 19.27 6.37
N ARG A 79 2.69 20.21 6.43
CA ARG A 79 1.90 20.46 7.65
C ARG A 79 1.03 19.26 8.00
N GLY A 80 0.33 18.65 7.04
CA GLY A 80 -0.48 17.44 7.24
C GLY A 80 0.32 16.29 7.84
N THR A 81 1.50 16.01 7.27
CA THR A 81 2.45 15.02 7.80
C THR A 81 2.83 15.32 9.24
N THR A 82 3.19 16.59 9.53
CA THR A 82 3.62 17.00 10.87
C THR A 82 2.52 16.86 11.91
N GLU A 83 1.30 17.30 11.60
CA GLU A 83 0.17 17.22 12.52
C GLU A 83 -0.26 15.78 12.78
N LEU A 84 -0.31 14.94 11.74
CA LEU A 84 -0.64 13.51 11.90
C LEU A 84 0.38 12.79 12.78
N LEU A 85 1.68 12.96 12.52
CA LEU A 85 2.74 12.35 13.33
C LEU A 85 2.72 12.86 14.78
N ARG A 86 2.43 14.14 14.99
CA ARG A 86 2.29 14.71 16.33
C ARG A 86 1.11 14.10 17.08
N ALA A 87 -0.04 13.96 16.43
CA ALA A 87 -1.23 13.37 17.02
C ALA A 87 -1.00 11.91 17.42
N VAL A 88 -0.38 11.10 16.54
CA VAL A 88 -0.02 9.71 16.85
C VAL A 88 0.98 9.63 18.00
N THR A 89 2.02 10.48 17.98
CA THR A 89 3.02 10.52 19.06
C THR A 89 2.40 10.88 20.41
N ALA A 90 1.40 11.78 20.42
CA ALA A 90 0.66 12.12 21.62
C ALA A 90 -0.20 10.94 22.12
N CYS A 91 -0.81 10.15 21.23
CA CYS A 91 -1.52 8.92 21.61
C CYS A 91 -0.60 7.87 22.23
N ILE A 92 0.64 7.76 21.74
CA ILE A 92 1.62 6.79 22.25
C ILE A 92 2.13 7.19 23.64
N ASN A 93 2.40 8.48 23.87
CA ASN A 93 3.10 8.97 25.05
C ASN A 93 2.22 9.66 26.11
N GLY A 94 0.99 10.04 25.77
CA GLY A 94 0.15 10.95 26.56
C GLY A 94 -1.11 10.33 27.17
N PRO A 95 -1.89 11.11 27.95
CA PRO A 95 -3.17 10.68 28.49
C PRO A 95 -4.18 10.39 27.37
N VAL A 96 -4.70 9.16 27.37
CA VAL A 96 -5.42 8.53 26.25
C VAL A 96 -6.61 9.34 25.70
N PRO A 97 -7.53 9.92 26.51
CA PRO A 97 -8.80 10.42 25.96
C PRO A 97 -8.66 11.65 25.05
N ALA A 98 -7.86 12.65 25.43
CA ALA A 98 -7.70 13.89 24.66
C ALA A 98 -6.82 13.68 23.41
N ALA A 99 -5.80 12.82 23.51
CA ALA A 99 -4.93 12.50 22.39
C ALA A 99 -5.69 11.73 21.28
N VAL A 100 -6.51 10.74 21.66
CA VAL A 100 -7.33 9.97 20.71
C VAL A 100 -8.35 10.86 20.00
N SER A 101 -9.00 11.77 20.74
CA SER A 101 -9.89 12.78 20.15
C SER A 101 -9.15 13.67 19.14
N LYS A 102 -7.92 14.11 19.47
CA LYS A 102 -7.15 14.94 18.54
C LYS A 102 -6.71 14.19 17.28
N LEU A 103 -6.34 12.92 17.41
CA LEU A 103 -6.03 12.06 16.27
C LEU A 103 -7.26 11.89 15.36
N SER A 104 -8.43 11.61 15.96
CA SER A 104 -9.69 11.53 15.24
C SER A 104 -10.00 12.81 14.46
N GLU A 105 -9.91 13.98 15.10
CA GLU A 105 -10.15 15.27 14.44
C GLU A 105 -9.17 15.47 13.27
N THR A 106 -7.89 15.19 13.50
CA THR A 106 -6.84 15.38 12.48
C THR A 106 -7.09 14.50 11.26
N VAL A 107 -7.46 13.23 11.48
CA VAL A 107 -7.78 12.31 10.39
C VAL A 107 -9.07 12.70 9.67
N HIS A 108 -10.10 13.10 10.41
CA HIS A 108 -11.35 13.60 9.82
C HIS A 108 -11.07 14.79 8.90
N ASP A 109 -10.34 15.79 9.37
CA ASP A 109 -10.01 16.98 8.61
C ASP A 109 -9.16 16.65 7.37
N ILE A 110 -8.22 15.68 7.47
CA ILE A 110 -7.46 15.19 6.31
C ILE A 110 -8.39 14.56 5.26
N LEU A 111 -9.30 13.67 5.68
CA LEU A 111 -10.20 12.98 4.76
C LEU A 111 -11.22 13.93 4.12
N GLU A 112 -11.73 14.90 4.89
CA GLU A 112 -12.62 15.97 4.41
C GLU A 112 -11.92 16.88 3.39
N LEU A 113 -10.69 17.34 3.69
CA LEU A 113 -9.92 18.19 2.77
C LEU A 113 -9.44 17.46 1.51
N ALA A 114 -9.24 16.13 1.60
CA ALA A 114 -8.90 15.29 0.46
C ALA A 114 -10.11 14.91 -0.41
N ASP A 115 -11.33 15.30 -0.02
CA ASP A 115 -12.60 14.97 -0.69
C ASP A 115 -12.80 13.45 -0.85
N VAL A 116 -12.54 12.71 0.23
CA VAL A 116 -12.63 11.24 0.22
C VAL A 116 -14.08 10.79 0.43
N ASP A 117 -14.66 10.19 -0.61
CA ASP A 117 -15.90 9.41 -0.49
C ASP A 117 -15.59 8.05 0.17
N LEU A 118 -15.65 8.01 1.51
CA LEU A 118 -15.40 6.80 2.28
C LEU A 118 -16.39 5.66 1.99
N PRO A 119 -17.71 5.89 1.85
CA PRO A 119 -18.64 4.87 1.38
C PRO A 119 -18.20 4.22 0.07
N GLN A 120 -17.84 5.02 -0.94
CA GLN A 120 -17.31 4.49 -2.20
C GLN A 120 -15.99 3.73 -1.99
N ALA A 121 -15.08 4.26 -1.18
CA ALA A 121 -13.81 3.57 -0.88
C ALA A 121 -14.04 2.19 -0.25
N LEU A 122 -15.01 2.06 0.66
CA LEU A 122 -15.38 0.78 1.27
C LEU A 122 -16.03 -0.19 0.27
N GLU A 123 -16.91 0.33 -0.60
CA GLU A 123 -17.52 -0.44 -1.69
C GLU A 123 -16.48 -1.01 -2.66
N GLU A 124 -15.44 -0.23 -3.00
CA GLU A 124 -14.32 -0.67 -3.83
C GLU A 124 -13.37 -1.61 -3.06
N PHE A 125 -13.10 -1.34 -1.79
CA PHE A 125 -12.17 -2.12 -0.96
C PHE A 125 -12.58 -3.59 -0.83
N GLY A 126 -13.88 -3.83 -0.65
CA GLY A 126 -14.47 -5.17 -0.53
C GLY A 126 -14.05 -6.15 -1.64
N PRO A 127 -14.48 -5.92 -2.90
CA PRO A 127 -14.10 -6.76 -4.03
C PRO A 127 -12.60 -6.71 -4.33
N CYS A 128 -11.97 -5.53 -4.22
CA CYS A 128 -10.60 -5.31 -4.65
C CYS A 128 -9.54 -5.95 -3.74
N VAL A 129 -9.73 -5.88 -2.43
CA VAL A 129 -8.73 -6.29 -1.42
C VAL A 129 -9.30 -7.38 -0.53
N GLN A 130 -10.44 -7.12 0.10
CA GLN A 130 -10.97 -7.99 1.15
C GLN A 130 -11.22 -9.42 0.64
N GLN A 131 -11.62 -9.62 -0.62
CA GLN A 131 -11.86 -10.97 -1.20
C GLN A 131 -10.63 -11.90 -1.14
N TRP A 132 -9.45 -11.38 -1.49
CA TRP A 132 -8.22 -12.17 -1.57
C TRP A 132 -7.32 -12.00 -0.35
N CYS A 133 -7.42 -10.86 0.33
CA CYS A 133 -6.66 -10.51 1.52
C CYS A 133 -7.59 -9.90 2.58
N PRO A 134 -8.40 -10.72 3.28
CA PRO A 134 -9.23 -10.20 4.37
C PRO A 134 -8.35 -9.73 5.51
N ILE A 135 -8.33 -8.42 5.75
CA ILE A 135 -7.54 -7.76 6.80
C ILE A 135 -8.46 -7.20 7.90
N ILE A 136 -9.57 -6.61 7.50
CA ILE A 136 -10.54 -5.95 8.38
C ILE A 136 -11.71 -6.91 8.62
N GLY A 137 -12.20 -7.02 9.86
CA GLY A 137 -13.38 -7.84 10.16
C GLY A 137 -14.66 -7.24 9.57
N GLU A 138 -15.63 -8.08 9.20
CA GLU A 138 -16.90 -7.62 8.60
C GLU A 138 -17.69 -6.68 9.53
N ASP A 139 -17.64 -6.92 10.84
CA ASP A 139 -18.33 -6.07 11.82
C ASP A 139 -17.65 -4.70 11.96
N LEU A 140 -16.33 -4.66 11.75
CA LEU A 140 -15.56 -3.42 11.75
C LEU A 140 -15.85 -2.59 10.50
N LEU A 141 -15.96 -3.22 9.32
CA LEU A 141 -16.37 -2.55 8.08
C LEU A 141 -17.77 -1.92 8.22
N LYS A 142 -18.74 -2.66 8.76
CA LYS A 142 -20.08 -2.12 9.06
C LYS A 142 -20.04 -1.00 10.10
N GLY A 143 -19.16 -1.09 11.08
CA GLY A 143 -18.92 -0.03 12.05
C GLY A 143 -18.49 1.27 11.37
N CYS A 144 -17.53 1.18 10.44
CA CYS A 144 -17.09 2.32 9.63
C CYS A 144 -18.25 2.91 8.80
N GLU A 145 -19.08 2.08 8.16
CA GLU A 145 -20.27 2.56 7.41
C GLU A 145 -21.29 3.30 8.31
N ASN A 146 -21.50 2.80 9.52
CA ASN A 146 -22.43 3.41 10.48
C ASN A 146 -21.93 4.73 11.03
N ASP A 147 -20.62 4.87 11.28
CA ASP A 147 -20.02 6.13 11.70
C ASP A 147 -20.25 7.25 10.67
N LEU A 148 -20.32 6.89 9.38
CA LEU A 148 -20.45 7.82 8.26
C LEU A 148 -21.89 8.27 7.98
N SER A 149 -22.89 7.51 8.44
CA SER A 149 -24.32 7.78 8.16
C SER A 149 -25.00 8.64 9.22
N LEU A 150 -24.41 8.74 10.40
CA LEU A 150 -24.75 9.74 11.42
C LEU A 150 -23.82 10.94 11.24
N PRO A 151 -24.20 12.18 11.62
CA PRO A 151 -23.24 13.27 11.71
C PRO A 151 -22.17 12.89 12.75
N ALA A 152 -21.13 12.21 12.28
CA ALA A 152 -20.04 11.70 13.07
C ALA A 152 -19.48 12.86 13.86
N ARG A 153 -19.36 12.71 15.18
CA ARG A 153 -18.62 13.72 15.93
C ARG A 153 -17.16 13.58 15.50
N ARG A 154 -16.58 14.64 14.91
CA ARG A 154 -15.20 14.69 14.39
C ARG A 154 -14.16 14.14 15.39
N ASP A 155 -14.46 14.18 16.69
CA ASP A 155 -13.62 13.70 17.79
C ASP A 155 -13.69 12.18 18.08
N ARG A 156 -14.52 11.41 17.37
CA ARG A 156 -14.81 9.99 17.70
C ARG A 156 -14.90 9.04 16.50
N LEU A 157 -14.04 9.22 15.50
CA LEU A 157 -13.87 8.23 14.45
C LEU A 157 -13.38 6.91 15.04
N ASN A 158 -14.03 5.80 14.72
CA ASN A 158 -13.51 4.48 15.04
C ASN A 158 -12.37 4.16 14.07
N HIS A 159 -11.22 3.74 14.61
CA HIS A 159 -10.02 3.32 13.85
C HIS A 159 -9.54 4.33 12.79
N PRO A 160 -9.18 5.56 13.20
CA PRO A 160 -8.84 6.65 12.27
C PRO A 160 -7.65 6.30 11.36
N LEU A 161 -6.67 5.53 11.84
CA LEU A 161 -5.51 5.14 11.03
C LEU A 161 -5.86 4.08 9.97
N LEU A 162 -6.82 3.19 10.26
CA LEU A 162 -7.34 2.26 9.25
C LEU A 162 -8.09 3.00 8.15
N LEU A 163 -8.84 4.05 8.46
CA LEU A 163 -9.51 4.88 7.44
C LEU A 163 -8.51 5.55 6.48
N LEU A 164 -7.38 6.05 6.99
CA LEU A 164 -6.30 6.56 6.14
C LEU A 164 -5.65 5.47 5.29
N CYS A 165 -5.49 4.25 5.81
CA CYS A 165 -4.96 3.12 5.05
C CYS A 165 -5.96 2.63 3.99
N LEU A 166 -7.25 2.63 4.30
CA LEU A 166 -8.33 2.33 3.36
C LEU A 166 -8.32 3.34 2.22
N TRP A 167 -8.24 4.64 2.54
CA TRP A 167 -8.04 5.67 1.54
C TRP A 167 -6.80 5.36 0.72
N LEU A 168 -5.62 5.17 1.32
CA LEU A 168 -4.35 4.86 0.63
C LEU A 168 -4.48 3.72 -0.40
N VAL A 169 -5.11 2.61 -0.04
CA VAL A 169 -5.21 1.42 -0.90
C VAL A 169 -6.28 1.58 -1.99
N THR A 170 -7.28 2.45 -1.79
CA THR A 170 -8.39 2.69 -2.72
C THR A 170 -8.21 3.94 -3.58
N ARG A 171 -7.12 4.69 -3.40
CA ARG A 171 -6.83 5.89 -4.21
C ARG A 171 -6.77 5.50 -5.68
N ARG A 172 -7.34 6.36 -6.53
CA ARG A 172 -7.14 6.29 -7.96
C ARG A 172 -5.67 6.61 -8.28
N SER A 173 -5.13 5.91 -9.28
CA SER A 173 -3.77 6.21 -9.73
C SER A 173 -3.74 7.62 -10.33
N CYS A 174 -2.63 8.31 -10.12
CA CYS A 174 -2.37 9.58 -10.78
C CYS A 174 -1.66 9.30 -12.10
N LEU A 175 -2.04 9.99 -13.19
CA LEU A 175 -1.30 9.96 -14.45
C LEU A 175 0.13 10.49 -14.28
N ASP A 176 0.34 11.41 -13.33
CA ASP A 176 1.67 11.87 -12.96
C ASP A 176 2.32 10.91 -11.96
N ARG A 177 3.33 10.19 -12.46
CA ARG A 177 4.09 9.20 -11.69
C ARG A 177 4.86 9.79 -10.53
N VAL A 178 5.21 11.07 -10.56
CA VAL A 178 5.90 11.72 -9.45
C VAL A 178 5.03 11.64 -8.20
N HIS A 179 3.71 11.81 -8.32
CA HIS A 179 2.79 11.73 -7.18
C HIS A 179 2.64 10.30 -6.63
N VAL A 180 2.73 9.28 -7.47
CA VAL A 180 2.68 7.87 -7.04
C VAL A 180 3.97 7.49 -6.30
N VAL A 181 5.13 7.90 -6.83
CA VAL A 181 6.45 7.59 -6.25
C VAL A 181 6.73 8.42 -4.99
N GLN A 182 6.26 9.67 -4.94
CA GLN A 182 6.46 10.61 -3.83
C GLN A 182 5.19 10.77 -2.99
N CYS A 183 4.43 9.69 -2.80
CA CYS A 183 3.22 9.71 -1.99
C CYS A 183 3.55 10.01 -0.52
N ALA A 184 3.23 11.23 -0.09
CA ALA A 184 3.44 11.74 1.26
C ALA A 184 2.54 11.00 2.27
N LEU A 185 1.31 10.65 1.90
CA LEU A 185 0.45 9.81 2.72
C LEU A 185 1.10 8.45 3.03
N TYR A 186 1.56 7.74 2.00
CA TYR A 186 2.24 6.45 2.15
C TYR A 186 3.47 6.57 3.06
N SER A 187 4.34 7.54 2.78
CA SER A 187 5.57 7.77 3.55
C SER A 187 5.28 8.14 5.01
N THR A 188 4.21 8.89 5.25
CA THR A 188 3.75 9.27 6.60
C THR A 188 3.17 8.06 7.32
N LEU A 189 2.35 7.24 6.67
CA LEU A 189 1.79 6.01 7.25
C LEU A 189 2.88 4.98 7.58
N LYS A 190 3.96 4.90 6.79
CA LYS A 190 5.15 4.10 7.14
C LYS A 190 5.83 4.60 8.41
N GLN A 191 5.95 5.92 8.58
CA GLN A 191 6.49 6.51 9.82
C GLN A 191 5.56 6.25 11.00
N VAL A 192 4.24 6.37 10.82
CA VAL A 192 3.24 6.03 11.83
C VAL A 192 3.36 4.56 12.25
N LEU A 193 3.47 3.63 11.30
CA LEU A 193 3.69 2.21 11.60
C LEU A 193 4.97 1.99 12.43
N ALA A 194 6.07 2.62 12.06
CA ALA A 194 7.32 2.53 12.80
C ALA A 194 7.20 3.09 14.23
N LEU A 195 6.46 4.18 14.43
CA LEU A 195 6.17 4.74 15.75
C LEU A 195 5.31 3.78 16.60
N LEU A 196 4.27 3.19 16.00
CA LEU A 196 3.39 2.23 16.68
C LEU A 196 4.16 0.97 17.10
N GLN A 197 5.12 0.53 16.29
CA GLN A 197 5.99 -0.62 16.57
C GLN A 197 6.98 -0.38 17.72
N CYS A 198 7.16 0.86 18.17
CA CYS A 198 7.99 1.17 19.33
C CYS A 198 7.28 0.86 20.67
N ARG A 199 5.98 0.53 20.64
CA ARG A 199 5.24 0.08 21.82
C ARG A 199 5.67 -1.35 22.23
N PRO A 200 5.68 -1.66 23.53
CA PRO A 200 6.03 -3.01 23.99
C PRO A 200 4.99 -4.05 23.58
N ASP A 201 3.71 -3.64 23.54
CA ASP A 201 2.59 -4.50 23.16
C ASP A 201 2.21 -4.27 21.70
N VAL A 202 1.95 -5.37 20.99
CA VAL A 202 1.46 -5.32 19.60
C VAL A 202 -0.06 -5.36 19.62
N GLU A 203 -0.70 -4.33 19.10
CA GLU A 203 -2.15 -4.27 18.94
C GLU A 203 -2.56 -4.81 17.55
N LEU A 204 -3.74 -5.43 17.46
CA LEU A 204 -4.27 -5.99 16.20
C LEU A 204 -4.32 -4.96 15.07
N GLU A 205 -4.71 -3.72 15.40
CA GLU A 205 -4.80 -2.62 14.43
C GLU A 205 -3.43 -2.30 13.81
N VAL A 206 -2.33 -2.42 14.56
CA VAL A 206 -0.98 -2.17 14.04
C VAL A 206 -0.59 -3.21 12.99
N LEU A 207 -0.97 -4.48 13.21
CA LEU A 207 -0.81 -5.53 12.20
C LEU A 207 -1.66 -5.24 10.95
N GLN A 208 -2.91 -4.82 11.14
CA GLN A 208 -3.82 -4.51 10.03
C GLN A 208 -3.30 -3.35 9.18
N ILE A 209 -2.79 -2.28 9.81
CA ILE A 209 -2.10 -1.17 9.15
C ILE A 209 -0.91 -1.69 8.34
N GLY A 210 -0.06 -2.53 8.95
CA GLY A 210 1.10 -3.12 8.27
C GLY A 210 0.72 -3.92 7.03
N LEU A 211 -0.34 -4.73 7.10
CA LEU A 211 -0.83 -5.51 5.96
C LEU A 211 -1.43 -4.63 4.86
N LEU A 212 -2.21 -3.59 5.21
CA LEU A 212 -2.76 -2.66 4.21
C LEU A 212 -1.65 -1.88 3.48
N ILE A 213 -0.62 -1.45 4.21
CA ILE A 213 0.56 -0.82 3.61
C ILE A 213 1.29 -1.80 2.68
N ALA A 214 1.45 -3.07 3.09
CA ALA A 214 2.08 -4.08 2.24
C ALA A 214 1.26 -4.36 0.95
N VAL A 215 -0.07 -4.32 1.02
CA VAL A 215 -0.96 -4.42 -0.15
C VAL A 215 -0.78 -3.22 -1.08
N TYR A 216 -0.70 -2.00 -0.55
CA TYR A 216 -0.40 -0.80 -1.35
C TYR A 216 0.98 -0.91 -2.04
N GLU A 217 2.00 -1.33 -1.30
CA GLU A 217 3.37 -1.52 -1.81
C GLU A 217 3.38 -2.56 -2.95
N LEU A 218 2.69 -3.69 -2.77
CA LEU A 218 2.51 -4.70 -3.80
C LEU A 218 1.80 -4.15 -5.05
N GLY A 219 0.67 -3.45 -4.87
CA GLY A 219 -0.12 -2.88 -5.97
C GLY A 219 0.64 -1.86 -6.80
N ASN A 220 1.59 -1.16 -6.20
CA ASN A 220 2.42 -0.15 -6.88
C ASN A 220 3.80 -0.66 -7.31
N GLY A 221 4.06 -1.98 -7.20
CA GLY A 221 5.34 -2.55 -7.60
C GLY A 221 6.52 -2.10 -6.72
N LEU A 222 6.28 -1.81 -5.44
CA LEU A 222 7.30 -1.47 -4.44
C LEU A 222 7.73 -2.74 -3.68
N GLN A 223 8.42 -3.66 -4.36
CA GLN A 223 8.62 -5.02 -3.83
C GLN A 223 9.58 -5.08 -2.64
N LYS A 224 10.67 -4.29 -2.66
CA LYS A 224 11.62 -4.23 -1.53
C LYS A 224 10.96 -3.66 -0.27
N PRO A 225 10.26 -2.51 -0.32
CA PRO A 225 9.44 -2.05 0.79
C PRO A 225 8.37 -3.07 1.22
N GLY A 226 7.65 -3.67 0.26
CA GLY A 226 6.64 -4.70 0.52
C GLY A 226 7.18 -5.88 1.32
N PHE A 227 8.32 -6.42 0.91
CA PHE A 227 9.03 -7.49 1.61
C PHE A 227 9.39 -7.10 3.05
N GLN A 228 9.92 -5.89 3.26
CA GLN A 228 10.28 -5.39 4.58
C GLN A 228 9.06 -5.19 5.50
N THR A 229 8.00 -4.57 4.98
CA THR A 229 6.75 -4.36 5.73
C THR A 229 6.12 -5.69 6.12
N LEU A 230 6.12 -6.66 5.21
CA LEU A 230 5.57 -7.98 5.46
C LEU A 230 6.39 -8.75 6.51
N ALA A 231 7.73 -8.65 6.47
CA ALA A 231 8.60 -9.23 7.48
C ALA A 231 8.33 -8.69 8.89
N ALA A 232 8.17 -7.36 9.01
CA ALA A 232 7.78 -6.75 10.28
C ALA A 232 6.38 -7.20 10.71
N SER A 233 5.44 -7.30 9.76
CA SER A 233 4.08 -7.76 10.02
C SER A 233 4.03 -9.22 10.48
N ALA A 234 4.87 -10.09 9.93
CA ALA A 234 5.00 -11.48 10.36
C ALA A 234 5.50 -11.60 11.80
N ALA A 235 6.45 -10.75 12.21
CA ALA A 235 6.89 -10.68 13.60
C ALA A 235 5.74 -10.23 14.53
N MET A 236 5.00 -9.18 14.15
CA MET A 236 3.82 -8.70 14.89
C MET A 236 2.74 -9.79 15.04
N LEU A 237 2.44 -10.53 13.97
CA LEU A 237 1.45 -11.61 13.99
C LEU A 237 1.84 -12.74 14.95
N ARG A 238 3.14 -13.08 15.05
CA ARG A 238 3.62 -14.08 16.01
C ARG A 238 3.46 -13.62 17.46
N THR A 239 3.72 -12.34 17.73
CA THR A 239 3.50 -11.75 19.06
C THR A 239 2.02 -11.77 19.41
N LEU A 240 1.15 -11.36 18.48
CA LEU A 240 -0.31 -11.42 18.67
C LEU A 240 -0.83 -12.85 18.89
N GLU A 241 -0.29 -13.84 18.16
CA GLU A 241 -0.64 -15.24 18.35
C GLU A 241 -0.27 -15.75 19.75
N LEU A 242 0.91 -15.35 20.24
CA LEU A 242 1.37 -15.69 21.58
C LEU A 242 0.46 -15.07 22.65
N ASP A 243 0.16 -13.78 22.51
CA ASP A 243 -0.70 -13.03 23.43
C ASP A 243 -2.12 -13.62 23.47
N ALA A 244 -2.69 -13.94 22.30
CA ALA A 244 -4.01 -14.56 22.19
C ALA A 244 -4.08 -15.89 22.95
N LYS A 245 -3.03 -16.73 22.80
CA LYS A 245 -2.92 -18.00 23.53
C LYS A 245 -2.78 -17.82 25.03
N GLN A 246 -1.94 -16.87 25.47
CA GLN A 246 -1.72 -16.60 26.89
C GLN A 246 -2.98 -16.08 27.58
N ARG A 247 -3.73 -15.22 26.90
CA ARG A 247 -4.99 -14.64 27.41
C ARG A 247 -6.21 -15.54 27.21
N GLN A 248 -6.05 -16.67 26.50
CA GLN A 248 -7.16 -17.53 26.06
C GLN A 248 -8.23 -16.75 25.27
N ASP A 249 -7.79 -15.77 24.47
CA ASP A 249 -8.65 -14.94 23.65
C ASP A 249 -9.01 -15.69 22.36
N HIS A 250 -10.20 -16.29 22.37
CA HIS A 250 -10.70 -17.09 21.25
C HIS A 250 -10.99 -16.25 19.99
N ASP A 251 -11.43 -15.00 20.16
CA ASP A 251 -11.80 -14.12 19.05
C ASP A 251 -10.54 -13.60 18.34
N LEU A 252 -9.53 -13.18 19.11
CA LEU A 252 -8.23 -12.82 18.56
C LEU A 252 -7.55 -14.03 17.92
N THR A 253 -7.65 -15.21 18.53
CA THR A 253 -7.11 -16.45 17.94
C THR A 253 -7.75 -16.72 16.58
N ALA A 254 -9.08 -16.65 16.46
CA ALA A 254 -9.77 -16.85 15.19
C ALA A 254 -9.35 -15.81 14.14
N THR A 255 -9.17 -14.55 14.56
CA THR A 255 -8.71 -13.46 13.69
C THR A 255 -7.30 -13.69 13.16
N VAL A 256 -6.36 -14.03 14.05
CA VAL A 256 -4.97 -14.36 13.69
C VAL A 256 -4.91 -15.50 12.67
N GLU A 257 -5.79 -16.50 12.79
CA GLU A 257 -5.79 -17.64 11.88
C GLU A 257 -6.18 -17.30 10.44
N TRP A 258 -7.20 -16.45 10.22
CA TRP A 258 -7.44 -16.00 8.85
C TRP A 258 -6.39 -15.01 8.37
N LEU A 259 -5.82 -14.19 9.27
CA LEU A 259 -4.76 -13.24 8.91
C LEU A 259 -3.47 -13.95 8.48
N LYS A 260 -3.18 -15.14 9.01
CA LYS A 260 -2.09 -16.00 8.47
C LYS A 260 -2.31 -16.30 6.99
N ALA A 261 -3.53 -16.66 6.59
CA ALA A 261 -3.83 -16.91 5.18
C ALA A 261 -3.68 -15.64 4.33
N SER A 262 -4.15 -14.49 4.81
CA SER A 262 -3.98 -13.19 4.14
C SER A 262 -2.50 -12.81 3.99
N MET A 263 -1.71 -13.01 5.04
CA MET A 263 -0.27 -12.74 5.04
C MET A 263 0.49 -13.65 4.08
N LEU A 264 0.17 -14.95 4.05
CA LEU A 264 0.76 -15.89 3.11
C LEU A 264 0.43 -15.53 1.65
N MET A 265 -0.81 -15.10 1.38
CA MET A 265 -1.19 -14.61 0.05
C MET A 265 -0.32 -13.42 -0.38
N VAL A 266 -0.19 -12.40 0.47
CA VAL A 266 0.68 -11.23 0.19
C VAL A 266 2.13 -11.67 -0.02
N ASP A 267 2.64 -12.58 0.82
CA ASP A 267 4.01 -13.10 0.71
C ASP A 267 4.27 -13.81 -0.62
N ARG A 268 3.29 -14.55 -1.16
CA ARG A 268 3.41 -15.17 -2.48
C ARG A 268 3.25 -14.17 -3.61
N MET A 269 2.36 -13.19 -3.46
CA MET A 269 2.10 -12.20 -4.50
C MET A 269 3.31 -11.30 -4.78
N ILE A 270 4.12 -10.96 -3.76
CA ILE A 270 5.32 -10.13 -3.94
C ILE A 270 6.26 -10.71 -5.01
N PRO A 271 6.80 -11.94 -4.88
CA PRO A 271 7.65 -12.51 -5.92
C PRO A 271 6.90 -12.92 -7.18
N ILE A 272 5.62 -13.33 -7.11
CA ILE A 272 4.81 -13.62 -8.32
C ILE A 272 4.73 -12.37 -9.20
N SER A 273 4.54 -11.20 -8.58
CA SER A 273 4.35 -9.95 -9.32
C SER A 273 5.57 -9.54 -10.15
N LEU A 274 6.76 -10.07 -9.85
CA LEU A 274 8.03 -9.74 -10.52
C LEU A 274 8.18 -10.43 -11.88
N THR A 275 8.73 -9.71 -12.85
CA THR A 275 9.10 -10.22 -14.19
C THR A 275 10.55 -10.71 -14.26
N SER A 276 11.42 -10.27 -13.35
CA SER A 276 12.83 -10.66 -13.23
C SER A 276 13.29 -10.65 -11.76
N ASP A 277 14.33 -11.42 -11.44
CA ASP A 277 15.02 -11.49 -10.14
C ASP A 277 14.10 -11.50 -8.91
N THR A 278 13.63 -12.70 -8.53
CA THR A 278 12.69 -12.85 -7.42
C THR A 278 13.36 -12.66 -6.07
N LEU A 279 12.76 -11.84 -5.20
CA LEU A 279 13.07 -11.83 -3.78
C LEU A 279 12.74 -13.20 -3.15
N PRO A 280 13.48 -13.64 -2.12
CA PRO A 280 13.06 -14.80 -1.35
C PRO A 280 11.72 -14.51 -0.64
N LEU A 281 11.01 -15.57 -0.26
CA LEU A 281 9.81 -15.47 0.56
C LEU A 281 10.17 -15.04 1.98
N THR A 282 9.33 -14.20 2.57
CA THR A 282 9.41 -13.82 3.99
C THR A 282 9.08 -15.03 4.86
N LEU A 283 8.06 -15.78 4.45
CA LEU A 283 7.57 -16.97 5.14
C LEU A 283 7.94 -18.20 4.29
N GLN A 284 9.18 -18.66 4.39
CA GLN A 284 9.62 -19.87 3.68
C GLN A 284 8.73 -21.08 4.00
N PRO A 285 8.63 -22.10 3.14
CA PRO A 285 7.79 -23.27 3.42
C PRO A 285 8.10 -23.98 4.75
N ILE A 286 9.35 -23.89 5.23
CA ILE A 286 9.81 -24.41 6.52
C ILE A 286 9.43 -23.54 7.72
N ASP A 287 8.86 -22.34 7.50
CA ASP A 287 8.50 -21.42 8.56
C ASP A 287 7.39 -22.01 9.44
N PRO A 288 7.42 -21.83 10.78
CA PRO A 288 6.38 -22.33 11.67
C PRO A 288 4.96 -21.88 11.29
N ILE A 289 4.79 -20.67 10.73
CA ILE A 289 3.48 -20.22 10.24
C ILE A 289 3.03 -21.13 9.10
N CYS A 290 3.87 -21.37 8.10
CA CYS A 290 3.56 -22.25 6.97
C CYS A 290 3.24 -23.68 7.42
N ILE A 291 4.06 -24.25 8.30
CA ILE A 291 3.88 -25.63 8.80
C ILE A 291 2.56 -25.74 9.59
N THR A 292 2.32 -24.83 10.53
CA THR A 292 1.11 -24.90 11.37
C THR A 292 -0.16 -24.63 10.57
N THR A 293 -0.11 -23.72 9.59
CA THR A 293 -1.21 -23.52 8.64
C THR A 293 -1.44 -24.77 7.80
N ALA A 294 -0.40 -25.38 7.22
CA ALA A 294 -0.52 -26.57 6.40
C ALA A 294 -1.14 -27.76 7.16
N LEU A 295 -0.75 -27.97 8.41
CA LEU A 295 -1.29 -29.05 9.26
C LEU A 295 -2.80 -28.88 9.56
N ARG A 296 -3.34 -27.67 9.48
CA ARG A 296 -4.76 -27.38 9.71
C ARG A 296 -5.61 -27.47 8.45
N ILE A 297 -4.98 -27.52 7.27
CA ILE A 297 -5.70 -27.68 6.01
C ILE A 297 -6.12 -29.16 5.92
N GLY A 298 -7.42 -29.41 6.11
CA GLY A 298 -7.98 -30.75 5.89
C GLY A 298 -7.88 -31.18 4.42
N PRO A 299 -8.10 -32.46 4.11
CA PRO A 299 -8.05 -32.96 2.72
C PRO A 299 -9.25 -32.50 1.87
N THR A 300 -10.30 -32.00 2.52
CA THR A 300 -11.55 -31.60 1.87
C THR A 300 -11.79 -30.11 2.05
N ILE A 301 -12.16 -29.45 0.94
CA ILE A 301 -12.57 -28.05 0.98
C ILE A 301 -13.89 -27.94 1.78
N PRO A 302 -13.98 -27.04 2.78
CA PRO A 302 -15.21 -26.81 3.54
C PRO A 302 -16.41 -26.46 2.65
N PRO A 303 -17.64 -26.79 3.09
CA PRO A 303 -18.86 -26.44 2.35
C PRO A 303 -19.04 -24.92 2.23
N HIS A 304 -19.88 -24.49 1.29
CA HIS A 304 -20.23 -23.09 1.13
C HIS A 304 -20.84 -22.53 2.43
N SER A 305 -20.36 -21.37 2.86
CA SER A 305 -20.98 -20.64 3.97
C SER A 305 -22.29 -20.01 3.50
N PRO A 306 -23.33 -19.93 4.36
CA PRO A 306 -24.61 -19.29 4.02
C PRO A 306 -24.48 -17.82 3.62
N ARG A 307 -23.42 -17.16 4.11
CA ARG A 307 -23.03 -15.79 3.74
C ARG A 307 -21.65 -15.80 3.11
N PRO A 308 -21.42 -15.10 1.99
CA PRO A 308 -20.20 -15.21 1.19
C PRO A 308 -19.01 -14.37 1.74
N TYR A 309 -18.80 -14.35 3.05
CA TYR A 309 -17.74 -13.55 3.68
C TYR A 309 -16.35 -13.95 3.20
N ALA A 310 -15.46 -12.96 3.07
CA ALA A 310 -14.10 -13.19 2.66
C ALA A 310 -13.32 -14.06 3.65
N SER A 311 -13.61 -13.95 4.94
CA SER A 311 -13.03 -14.73 6.04
C SER A 311 -13.70 -16.10 6.27
N SER A 312 -14.64 -16.51 5.40
CA SER A 312 -15.32 -17.82 5.55
C SER A 312 -14.33 -19.00 5.56
N PRO A 313 -14.62 -20.09 6.31
CA PRO A 313 -13.74 -21.24 6.40
C PRO A 313 -13.32 -21.82 5.03
N ARG A 314 -14.26 -21.85 4.07
CA ARG A 314 -13.99 -22.30 2.70
C ARG A 314 -12.93 -21.43 2.01
N LYS A 315 -13.09 -20.10 2.05
CA LYS A 315 -12.15 -19.19 1.40
C LYS A 315 -10.79 -19.17 2.09
N VAL A 316 -10.76 -19.21 3.42
CA VAL A 316 -9.51 -19.33 4.20
C VAL A 316 -8.78 -20.61 3.84
N HIS A 317 -9.49 -21.75 3.78
CA HIS A 317 -8.90 -23.03 3.39
C HIS A 317 -8.27 -22.97 2.00
N ILE A 318 -8.99 -22.45 0.99
CA ILE A 318 -8.50 -22.36 -0.39
C ILE A 318 -7.25 -21.46 -0.47
N ARG A 319 -7.29 -20.26 0.12
CA ARG A 319 -6.14 -19.34 0.13
C ARG A 319 -4.93 -19.94 0.81
N SER A 320 -5.12 -20.59 1.96
CA SER A 320 -4.03 -21.28 2.67
C SER A 320 -3.42 -22.39 1.82
N ALA A 321 -4.25 -23.27 1.23
CA ALA A 321 -3.77 -24.40 0.42
C ALA A 321 -2.95 -23.93 -0.79
N VAL A 322 -3.49 -22.95 -1.53
CA VAL A 322 -2.81 -22.36 -2.69
C VAL A 322 -1.52 -21.64 -2.27
N SER A 323 -1.54 -20.86 -1.18
CA SER A 323 -0.37 -20.10 -0.76
C SER A 323 0.77 -21.02 -0.32
N ILE A 324 0.46 -22.13 0.36
CA ILE A 324 1.44 -23.15 0.73
C ILE A 324 2.02 -23.83 -0.50
N ALA A 325 1.17 -24.28 -1.44
CA ALA A 325 1.63 -24.93 -2.67
C ALA A 325 2.49 -23.98 -3.54
N SER A 326 2.02 -22.75 -3.75
CA SER A 326 2.77 -21.70 -4.46
C SER A 326 4.06 -21.33 -3.74
N GLY A 327 4.11 -21.49 -2.42
CA GLY A 327 5.32 -21.26 -1.64
C GLY A 327 6.47 -22.19 -2.02
N HIS A 328 6.20 -23.48 -2.20
CA HIS A 328 7.20 -24.44 -2.67
C HIS A 328 7.70 -24.09 -4.07
N VAL A 329 6.80 -23.66 -4.95
CA VAL A 329 7.12 -23.20 -6.30
C VAL A 329 8.06 -21.99 -6.27
N LEU A 330 7.73 -20.97 -5.48
CA LEU A 330 8.50 -19.72 -5.46
C LEU A 330 9.88 -19.90 -4.81
N THR A 331 10.01 -20.76 -3.79
CA THR A 331 11.33 -21.15 -3.26
C THR A 331 12.15 -21.89 -4.31
N TYR A 332 11.52 -22.79 -5.10
CA TYR A 332 12.20 -23.47 -6.20
C TYR A 332 12.68 -22.49 -7.28
N ILE A 333 11.82 -21.56 -7.70
CA ILE A 333 12.17 -20.54 -8.69
C ILE A 333 13.34 -19.68 -8.19
N HIS A 334 13.25 -19.18 -6.96
CA HIS A 334 14.29 -18.34 -6.37
C HIS A 334 15.64 -19.06 -6.32
N THR A 335 15.66 -20.30 -5.84
CA THR A 335 16.90 -21.10 -5.78
C THR A 335 17.48 -21.34 -7.17
N ARG A 336 16.66 -21.64 -8.17
CA ARG A 336 17.12 -21.82 -9.56
C ARG A 336 17.65 -20.54 -10.20
N GLN A 337 17.06 -19.38 -9.92
CA GLN A 337 17.52 -18.09 -10.45
C GLN A 337 18.87 -17.65 -9.88
N HIS A 338 19.26 -18.17 -8.70
CA HIS A 338 20.48 -17.79 -7.99
C HIS A 338 21.53 -18.91 -7.96
N ASP A 339 21.42 -19.88 -8.86
CA ASP A 339 22.33 -21.05 -8.96
C ASP A 339 22.49 -21.83 -7.64
N LEU A 340 21.44 -21.84 -6.81
CA LEU A 340 21.39 -22.60 -5.56
C LEU A 340 20.73 -23.97 -5.81
N LYS A 341 21.09 -24.95 -4.98
CA LYS A 341 20.44 -26.26 -4.99
C LYS A 341 19.06 -26.17 -4.33
N PRO A 342 17.96 -26.53 -5.01
CA PRO A 342 16.63 -26.58 -4.39
C PRO A 342 16.53 -27.69 -3.34
N ASP A 343 15.79 -27.42 -2.26
CA ASP A 343 15.51 -28.42 -1.21
C ASP A 343 14.61 -29.56 -1.70
N LYS A 344 13.68 -29.23 -2.61
CA LYS A 344 12.79 -30.17 -3.29
C LYS A 344 13.11 -30.25 -4.76
N THR A 345 13.03 -31.45 -5.32
CA THR A 345 13.17 -31.66 -6.77
C THR A 345 12.06 -30.98 -7.54
N TYR A 346 12.28 -30.73 -8.84
CA TYR A 346 11.25 -30.20 -9.74
C TYR A 346 9.97 -31.04 -9.67
N ASP A 347 10.11 -32.37 -9.73
CA ASP A 347 8.99 -33.32 -9.70
C ASP A 347 8.16 -33.21 -8.42
N GLU A 348 8.81 -33.14 -7.25
CA GLU A 348 8.08 -32.95 -6.00
C GLU A 348 7.30 -31.63 -5.96
N VAL A 349 7.89 -30.55 -6.47
CA VAL A 349 7.25 -29.23 -6.49
C VAL A 349 6.11 -29.19 -7.49
N ASP A 350 6.30 -29.80 -8.66
CA ASP A 350 5.29 -29.95 -9.72
C ASP A 350 4.10 -30.79 -9.23
N ASP A 351 4.36 -31.89 -8.50
CA ASP A 351 3.32 -32.72 -7.90
C ASP A 351 2.51 -31.97 -6.84
N ILE A 352 3.16 -31.16 -6.00
CA ILE A 352 2.49 -30.33 -4.98
C ILE A 352 1.51 -29.35 -5.63
N ILE A 353 1.97 -28.58 -6.62
CA ILE A 353 1.12 -27.55 -7.25
C ILE A 353 0.02 -28.18 -8.12
N ASN A 354 0.31 -29.27 -8.85
CA ASN A 354 -0.70 -29.98 -9.64
C ASN A 354 -1.75 -30.65 -8.75
N SER A 355 -1.37 -31.20 -7.60
CA SER A 355 -2.34 -31.74 -6.63
C SER A 355 -3.26 -30.65 -6.09
N CYS A 356 -2.73 -29.44 -5.85
CA CYS A 356 -3.53 -28.28 -5.47
C CYS A 356 -4.50 -27.87 -6.59
N ILE A 357 -4.04 -27.78 -7.84
CA ILE A 357 -4.88 -27.46 -8.99
C ILE A 357 -6.01 -28.49 -9.18
N LYS A 358 -5.71 -29.79 -9.09
CA LYS A 358 -6.73 -30.86 -9.19
C LYS A 358 -7.82 -30.71 -8.13
N LEU A 359 -7.44 -30.45 -6.88
CA LEU A 359 -8.37 -30.21 -5.78
C LEU A 359 -9.34 -29.04 -6.08
N LEU A 360 -8.87 -28.03 -6.82
CA LEU A 360 -9.64 -26.84 -7.19
C LEU A 360 -10.46 -27.02 -8.48
N VAL A 361 -10.18 -28.01 -9.33
CA VAL A 361 -10.85 -28.18 -10.63
C VAL A 361 -11.86 -29.34 -10.61
N ASP A 362 -11.62 -30.40 -9.85
CA ASP A 362 -12.41 -31.65 -9.88
C ASP A 362 -13.79 -31.58 -9.19
N LYS A 363 -14.41 -30.40 -9.06
CA LYS A 363 -15.70 -30.22 -8.36
C LYS A 363 -16.84 -29.89 -9.34
N PRO A 364 -18.01 -30.55 -9.20
CA PRO A 364 -19.12 -30.50 -10.16
C PRO A 364 -19.89 -29.17 -10.20
N GLU A 365 -19.66 -28.28 -9.23
CA GLU A 365 -20.23 -26.94 -9.23
C GLU A 365 -19.19 -25.98 -9.77
N PRO A 366 -19.45 -25.29 -10.91
CA PRO A 366 -18.51 -24.31 -11.45
C PRO A 366 -18.20 -23.32 -10.34
N HIS A 367 -16.95 -23.26 -9.92
CA HIS A 367 -16.53 -22.29 -8.92
C HIS A 367 -16.91 -20.92 -9.44
N THR A 368 -17.87 -20.31 -8.75
CA THR A 368 -18.31 -18.95 -9.03
C THR A 368 -17.09 -18.05 -9.08
N TRP A 369 -17.15 -17.05 -9.95
CA TRP A 369 -16.14 -15.99 -10.10
C TRP A 369 -15.56 -15.47 -8.76
N LEU A 370 -16.32 -15.59 -7.65
CA LEU A 370 -15.92 -15.32 -6.26
C LEU A 370 -14.72 -16.13 -5.70
N HIS A 371 -14.17 -17.11 -6.41
CA HIS A 371 -13.00 -17.90 -5.98
C HIS A 371 -11.76 -17.73 -6.88
N CYS A 372 -11.80 -16.80 -7.85
CA CYS A 372 -10.82 -16.71 -8.93
C CYS A 372 -9.40 -16.32 -8.48
N ASP A 373 -9.20 -15.74 -7.29
CA ASP A 373 -7.91 -15.16 -6.90
C ASP A 373 -6.84 -16.20 -6.59
N ALA A 374 -7.15 -17.12 -5.67
CA ALA A 374 -6.25 -18.19 -5.29
C ALA A 374 -6.09 -19.20 -6.44
N ILE A 375 -7.15 -19.44 -7.22
CA ILE A 375 -7.06 -20.29 -8.41
C ILE A 375 -6.09 -19.67 -9.43
N ALA A 376 -6.20 -18.36 -9.68
CA ALA A 376 -5.27 -17.65 -10.55
C ALA A 376 -3.83 -17.71 -10.06
N MET A 377 -3.61 -17.57 -8.75
CA MET A 377 -2.28 -17.77 -8.16
C MET A 377 -1.75 -19.18 -8.41
N ALA A 378 -2.57 -20.23 -8.27
CA ALA A 378 -2.12 -21.61 -8.49
C ALA A 378 -1.67 -21.84 -9.94
N PHE A 379 -2.46 -21.39 -10.93
CA PHE A 379 -2.10 -21.50 -12.35
C PHE A 379 -0.90 -20.62 -12.71
N CYS A 380 -0.84 -19.39 -12.18
CA CYS A 380 0.30 -18.50 -12.37
C CYS A 380 1.57 -19.12 -11.81
N SER A 381 1.56 -19.61 -10.57
CA SER A 381 2.69 -20.33 -9.97
C SER A 381 3.10 -21.52 -10.84
N HIS A 382 2.14 -22.30 -11.33
CA HIS A 382 2.43 -23.47 -12.17
C HIS A 382 3.16 -23.09 -13.47
N ILE A 383 2.71 -22.09 -14.24
CA ILE A 383 3.45 -21.68 -15.44
C ILE A 383 4.83 -21.08 -15.12
N LEU A 384 4.97 -20.36 -14.01
CA LEU A 384 6.26 -19.81 -13.58
C LEU A 384 7.25 -20.92 -13.17
N LEU A 385 6.77 -22.00 -12.54
CA LEU A 385 7.58 -23.19 -12.28
C LEU A 385 8.14 -23.76 -13.59
N GLN A 386 7.27 -23.95 -14.58
CA GLN A 386 7.66 -24.51 -15.87
C GLN A 386 8.64 -23.61 -16.62
N GLN A 387 8.40 -22.29 -16.58
CA GLN A 387 9.31 -21.30 -17.16
C GLN A 387 10.70 -21.38 -16.53
N ALA A 388 10.79 -21.42 -15.20
CA ALA A 388 12.06 -21.49 -14.48
C ALA A 388 12.80 -22.80 -14.77
N GLN A 389 12.09 -23.94 -14.79
CA GLN A 389 12.68 -25.24 -15.09
C GLN A 389 13.21 -25.31 -16.53
N MET A 390 12.43 -24.81 -17.50
CA MET A 390 12.85 -24.81 -18.90
C MET A 390 14.08 -23.93 -19.15
N ARG A 391 14.15 -22.76 -18.50
CA ARG A 391 15.34 -21.90 -18.56
C ARG A 391 16.57 -22.60 -17.98
N TYR A 392 16.43 -23.24 -16.82
CA TYR A 392 17.52 -24.01 -16.19
C TYR A 392 18.00 -25.18 -17.07
N LEU A 393 17.08 -25.98 -17.61
CA LEU A 393 17.48 -27.10 -18.47
C LEU A 393 18.13 -26.62 -19.77
N SER A 394 17.70 -25.47 -20.31
CA SER A 394 18.29 -24.90 -21.52
C SER A 394 19.73 -24.43 -21.32
N THR A 395 20.14 -24.10 -20.09
CA THR A 395 21.54 -23.73 -19.79
C THR A 395 22.42 -24.93 -19.46
N VAL A 396 21.85 -26.03 -18.94
CA VAL A 396 22.61 -27.20 -18.44
C VAL A 396 22.56 -28.42 -19.38
N ALA A 397 21.64 -28.49 -20.34
CA ALA A 397 21.45 -29.68 -21.18
C ALA A 397 22.63 -29.93 -22.16
N THR A 398 23.58 -30.76 -21.72
CA THR A 398 24.55 -31.47 -22.57
C THR A 398 24.15 -32.95 -22.66
N ASP A 399 23.44 -33.37 -23.74
CA ASP A 399 23.03 -34.74 -24.17
C ASP A 399 22.42 -35.76 -23.15
N TYR A 400 22.73 -35.70 -21.85
CA TYR A 400 22.33 -36.64 -20.81
C TYR A 400 21.00 -36.30 -20.10
N GLN A 401 20.33 -35.19 -20.45
CA GLN A 401 19.08 -34.73 -19.80
C GLN A 401 17.89 -34.63 -20.77
N GLN A 402 17.94 -35.33 -21.91
CA GLN A 402 16.90 -35.24 -22.94
C GLN A 402 15.50 -35.64 -22.43
N ALA A 403 15.42 -36.62 -21.53
CA ALA A 403 14.16 -37.06 -20.93
C ALA A 403 13.53 -35.98 -20.04
N ASP A 404 14.34 -35.36 -19.17
CA ASP A 404 13.92 -34.29 -18.26
C ASP A 404 13.49 -33.04 -19.05
N TYR A 405 14.23 -32.70 -20.10
CA TYR A 405 13.88 -31.61 -21.02
C TYR A 405 12.53 -31.87 -21.70
N THR A 406 12.33 -33.08 -22.22
CA THR A 406 11.07 -33.46 -22.90
C THR A 406 9.88 -33.39 -21.94
N LYS A 407 10.06 -33.84 -20.69
CA LYS A 407 9.03 -33.77 -19.64
C LYS A 407 8.68 -32.33 -19.29
N ALA A 408 9.67 -31.49 -18.97
CA ALA A 408 9.46 -30.09 -18.62
C ALA A 408 8.86 -29.29 -19.79
N HIS A 409 9.26 -29.59 -21.03
CA HIS A 409 8.72 -28.97 -22.23
C HIS A 409 7.23 -29.31 -22.42
N LEU A 410 6.85 -30.57 -22.20
CA LEU A 410 5.45 -30.99 -22.26
C LEU A 410 4.62 -30.34 -21.14
N ALA A 411 5.14 -30.28 -19.92
CA ALA A 411 4.50 -29.60 -18.80
C ALA A 411 4.28 -28.11 -19.11
N LEU A 412 5.31 -27.41 -19.61
CA LEU A 412 5.21 -26.02 -20.06
C LEU A 412 4.11 -25.84 -21.12
N LYS A 413 4.03 -26.74 -22.10
CA LYS A 413 3.00 -26.67 -23.16
C LYS A 413 1.58 -26.70 -22.58
N TYR A 414 1.32 -27.57 -21.61
CA TYR A 414 0.03 -27.62 -20.92
C TYR A 414 -0.22 -26.38 -20.06
N SER A 415 0.77 -25.93 -19.30
CA SER A 415 0.67 -24.72 -18.47
C SER A 415 0.39 -23.47 -19.29
N ARG A 416 1.02 -23.33 -20.46
CA ARG A 416 0.78 -22.22 -21.39
C ARG A 416 -0.68 -22.14 -21.82
N ARG A 417 -1.28 -23.27 -22.18
CA ARG A 417 -2.70 -23.32 -22.59
C ARG A 417 -3.63 -22.94 -21.44
N MET A 418 -3.43 -23.55 -20.26
CA MET A 418 -4.25 -23.25 -19.08
C MET A 418 -4.14 -21.76 -18.67
N ALA A 419 -2.93 -21.20 -18.67
CA ALA A 419 -2.71 -19.79 -18.37
C ALA A 419 -3.37 -18.86 -19.39
N TRP A 420 -3.27 -19.18 -20.68
CA TRP A 420 -3.88 -18.34 -21.72
C TRP A 420 -5.41 -18.45 -21.76
N ASP A 421 -5.98 -19.61 -21.41
CA ASP A 421 -7.43 -19.76 -21.25
C ASP A 421 -7.98 -18.85 -20.15
N MET A 422 -7.24 -18.64 -19.05
CA MET A 422 -7.59 -17.65 -18.04
C MET A 422 -7.58 -16.21 -18.59
N VAL A 423 -6.58 -15.89 -19.41
CA VAL A 423 -6.50 -14.58 -20.09
C VAL A 423 -7.69 -14.38 -21.03
N ARG A 424 -8.06 -15.40 -21.81
CA ARG A 424 -9.25 -15.36 -22.69
C ARG A 424 -10.53 -15.06 -21.90
N VAL A 425 -10.70 -15.71 -20.75
CA VAL A 425 -11.85 -15.44 -19.87
C VAL A 425 -11.83 -13.98 -19.39
N ALA A 426 -10.68 -13.44 -19.01
CA ALA A 426 -10.56 -12.03 -18.62
C ALA A 426 -10.93 -11.10 -19.79
N ILE A 427 -10.41 -11.35 -21.00
CA ILE A 427 -10.74 -10.59 -22.23
C ILE A 427 -12.24 -10.57 -22.52
N GLN A 428 -12.93 -11.70 -22.31
CA GLN A 428 -14.36 -11.81 -22.56
C GLN A 428 -15.24 -11.17 -21.49
N LYS A 429 -14.72 -11.04 -20.26
CA LYS A 429 -15.51 -10.65 -19.09
C LYS A 429 -15.30 -9.21 -18.65
N ILE A 430 -14.09 -8.68 -18.82
CA ILE A 430 -13.75 -7.30 -18.46
C ILE A 430 -14.04 -6.43 -19.68
N THR A 431 -15.10 -5.62 -19.60
CA THR A 431 -15.57 -4.84 -20.76
C THR A 431 -15.22 -3.36 -20.69
N GLY A 432 -14.83 -2.86 -19.52
CA GLY A 432 -14.38 -1.49 -19.34
C GLY A 432 -13.43 -1.26 -18.17
N GLU A 433 -12.72 -0.13 -18.23
CA GLU A 433 -11.73 0.29 -17.24
C GLU A 433 -12.29 0.45 -15.82
N ALA A 434 -13.52 0.97 -15.68
CA ALA A 434 -14.16 1.16 -14.38
C ALA A 434 -14.39 -0.16 -13.62
N GLU A 435 -14.44 -1.29 -14.32
CA GLU A 435 -14.59 -2.60 -13.69
C GLU A 435 -13.34 -3.02 -12.91
N ILE A 436 -12.15 -2.55 -13.30
CA ILE A 436 -10.87 -2.88 -12.63
C ILE A 436 -10.94 -2.54 -11.14
N ALA A 437 -11.71 -1.51 -10.77
CA ALA A 437 -11.91 -1.11 -9.39
C ALA A 437 -12.65 -2.14 -8.53
N HIS A 438 -13.45 -2.98 -9.16
CA HIS A 438 -14.33 -3.96 -8.55
C HIS A 438 -13.86 -5.40 -8.80
N LEU A 439 -12.62 -5.56 -9.26
CA LEU A 439 -11.97 -6.85 -9.45
C LEU A 439 -10.94 -7.08 -8.36
N PRO A 440 -10.79 -8.30 -7.85
CA PRO A 440 -9.75 -8.57 -6.86
C PRO A 440 -8.37 -8.39 -7.48
N PHE A 441 -7.55 -7.56 -6.84
CA PHE A 441 -6.21 -7.22 -7.32
C PHE A 441 -5.36 -8.47 -7.56
N ALA A 442 -5.30 -9.40 -6.59
CA ALA A 442 -4.43 -10.56 -6.71
C ALA A 442 -4.82 -11.51 -7.85
N GLY A 443 -6.12 -11.72 -8.07
CA GLY A 443 -6.61 -12.55 -9.16
C GLY A 443 -6.23 -11.98 -10.52
N LEU A 444 -6.56 -10.71 -10.76
CA LEU A 444 -6.23 -10.05 -12.02
C LEU A 444 -4.71 -9.95 -12.22
N CYS A 445 -3.94 -9.59 -11.19
CA CYS A 445 -2.49 -9.57 -11.23
C CYS A 445 -1.90 -10.94 -11.64
N CYS A 446 -2.40 -12.03 -11.07
CA CYS A 446 -1.95 -13.39 -11.44
C CYS A 446 -2.31 -13.75 -12.87
N VAL A 447 -3.51 -13.40 -13.36
CA VAL A 447 -3.91 -13.63 -14.75
C VAL A 447 -2.97 -12.88 -15.71
N LEU A 448 -2.70 -11.61 -15.44
CA LEU A 448 -1.81 -10.79 -16.27
C LEU A 448 -0.37 -11.30 -16.24
N ARG A 449 0.12 -11.66 -15.05
CA ARG A 449 1.47 -12.23 -14.90
C ARG A 449 1.62 -13.57 -15.62
N ALA A 450 0.60 -14.41 -15.59
CA ALA A 450 0.57 -15.68 -16.29
C ALA A 450 0.53 -15.47 -17.82
N GLY A 451 -0.25 -14.49 -18.30
CA GLY A 451 -0.25 -14.06 -19.69
C GLY A 451 1.13 -13.60 -20.16
N LEU A 452 1.82 -12.79 -19.36
CA LEU A 452 3.22 -12.42 -19.63
C LEU A 452 4.14 -13.65 -19.70
N ALA A 453 4.00 -14.61 -18.77
CA ALA A 453 4.81 -15.82 -18.81
C ALA A 453 4.56 -16.66 -20.09
N VAL A 454 3.34 -16.65 -20.64
CA VAL A 454 3.05 -17.23 -21.95
C VAL A 454 3.79 -16.49 -23.06
N LEU A 455 3.80 -15.16 -23.06
CA LEU A 455 4.55 -14.41 -24.08
C LEU A 455 6.07 -14.63 -23.96
N GLU A 456 6.61 -14.65 -22.74
CA GLU A 456 8.03 -14.84 -22.46
C GLU A 456 8.55 -16.24 -22.78
N THR A 457 7.68 -17.24 -22.84
CA THR A 457 8.06 -18.64 -23.12
C THR A 457 7.76 -19.06 -24.56
N LYS A 458 7.48 -18.10 -25.45
CA LYS A 458 7.22 -18.36 -26.88
C LYS A 458 8.36 -19.11 -27.55
N GLU A 459 9.61 -18.77 -27.22
CA GLU A 459 10.80 -19.43 -27.78
C GLU A 459 10.88 -20.93 -27.48
N PHE A 460 10.33 -21.36 -26.34
CA PHE A 460 10.30 -22.76 -25.94
C PHE A 460 9.13 -23.54 -26.55
N SER A 461 8.26 -22.92 -27.35
CA SER A 461 7.07 -23.58 -27.90
C SER A 461 6.91 -23.26 -29.37
N GLY A 462 7.00 -24.28 -30.25
CA GLY A 462 6.78 -24.11 -31.68
C GLY A 462 5.32 -23.85 -32.10
N GLU A 463 4.40 -23.75 -31.14
CA GLU A 463 2.96 -23.52 -31.38
C GLU A 463 2.58 -22.14 -30.83
N ASP A 464 2.15 -21.24 -31.73
CA ASP A 464 1.60 -19.95 -31.34
C ASP A 464 0.14 -20.13 -30.92
N ILE A 465 -0.10 -20.10 -29.61
CA ILE A 465 -1.46 -20.28 -29.03
C ILE A 465 -2.19 -18.94 -28.86
N VAL A 466 -1.55 -17.83 -29.22
CA VAL A 466 -2.03 -16.47 -29.01
C VAL A 466 -2.43 -15.86 -30.36
N ASP A 467 -3.72 -15.57 -30.52
CA ASP A 467 -4.21 -14.82 -31.68
C ASP A 467 -3.87 -13.33 -31.55
N VAL A 468 -3.67 -12.62 -32.67
CA VAL A 468 -3.44 -11.17 -32.71
C VAL A 468 -4.56 -10.40 -32.01
N ALA A 469 -5.82 -10.78 -32.22
CA ALA A 469 -6.97 -10.13 -31.57
C ALA A 469 -7.00 -10.39 -30.06
N GLU A 470 -6.55 -11.57 -29.62
CA GLU A 470 -6.41 -11.89 -28.20
C GLU A 470 -5.26 -11.10 -27.56
N LEU A 471 -4.16 -10.89 -28.29
CA LEU A 471 -3.03 -10.06 -27.83
C LEU A 471 -3.44 -8.60 -27.66
N ASP A 472 -4.26 -8.06 -28.58
CA ASP A 472 -4.85 -6.72 -28.43
C ASP A 472 -5.79 -6.64 -27.22
N GLY A 473 -6.62 -7.67 -27.02
CA GLY A 473 -7.47 -7.79 -25.84
C GLY A 473 -6.66 -7.79 -24.54
N PHE A 474 -5.56 -8.56 -24.51
CA PHE A 474 -4.66 -8.62 -23.37
C PHE A 474 -4.00 -7.26 -23.08
N GLY A 475 -3.48 -6.59 -24.12
CA GLY A 475 -2.87 -5.26 -23.99
C GLY A 475 -3.82 -4.24 -23.36
N ARG A 476 -5.09 -4.19 -23.81
CA ARG A 476 -6.10 -3.29 -23.24
C ARG A 476 -6.38 -3.54 -21.75
N ILE A 477 -6.45 -4.81 -21.33
CA ILE A 477 -6.65 -5.11 -19.90
C ILE A 477 -5.42 -4.71 -19.09
N VAL A 478 -4.21 -4.88 -19.62
CA VAL A 478 -2.98 -4.43 -18.96
C VAL A 478 -2.96 -2.89 -18.84
N GLU A 479 -3.40 -2.15 -19.86
CA GLU A 479 -3.55 -0.68 -19.81
C GLU A 479 -4.55 -0.25 -18.73
N TRP A 480 -5.74 -0.87 -18.68
CA TRP A 480 -6.73 -0.58 -17.63
C TRP A 480 -6.24 -0.99 -16.24
N PHE A 481 -5.45 -2.05 -16.13
CA PHE A 481 -4.82 -2.42 -14.86
C PHE A 481 -3.77 -1.39 -14.44
N ALA A 482 -2.98 -0.88 -15.38
CA ALA A 482 -1.97 0.17 -15.15
C ALA A 482 -2.60 1.51 -14.72
N SER A 483 -3.81 1.82 -15.17
CA SER A 483 -4.53 3.03 -14.76
C SER A 483 -5.06 2.99 -13.31
N ARG A 484 -5.00 1.83 -12.63
CA ARG A 484 -5.29 1.72 -11.19
C ARG A 484 -4.06 1.37 -10.38
N TRP A 485 -3.17 0.53 -10.90
CA TRP A 485 -2.06 -0.06 -10.15
C TRP A 485 -0.72 0.28 -10.79
N GLY A 486 0.19 0.87 -10.02
CA GLY A 486 1.54 1.17 -10.49
C GLY A 486 2.31 -0.07 -11.00
N LEU A 487 1.99 -1.27 -10.50
CA LEU A 487 2.52 -2.53 -11.01
C LEU A 487 2.15 -2.78 -12.49
N GLY A 488 0.97 -2.35 -12.93
CA GLY A 488 0.49 -2.57 -14.29
C GLY A 488 1.38 -1.93 -15.35
N GLU A 489 2.06 -0.84 -15.02
CA GLU A 489 3.01 -0.19 -15.92
C GLU A 489 4.23 -1.07 -16.23
N LEU A 490 4.72 -1.82 -15.25
CA LEU A 490 5.77 -2.81 -15.46
C LEU A 490 5.29 -3.90 -16.43
N TYR A 491 4.03 -4.30 -16.33
CA TYR A 491 3.44 -5.30 -17.23
C TYR A 491 3.19 -4.74 -18.62
N LEU A 492 2.80 -3.47 -18.72
CA LEU A 492 2.56 -2.79 -19.99
C LEU A 492 3.86 -2.67 -20.79
N MET A 493 4.92 -2.14 -20.16
CA MET A 493 6.25 -2.07 -20.77
C MET A 493 6.72 -3.44 -21.24
N ARG A 494 6.58 -4.47 -20.39
CA ARG A 494 7.00 -5.84 -20.75
C ARG A 494 6.18 -6.44 -21.90
N THR A 495 4.88 -6.15 -21.95
CA THR A 495 4.00 -6.60 -23.03
C THR A 495 4.37 -5.95 -24.35
N MET A 496 4.69 -4.65 -24.34
CA MET A 496 5.16 -3.90 -25.52
C MET A 496 6.48 -4.46 -26.06
N GLU A 497 7.45 -4.72 -25.17
CA GLU A 497 8.72 -5.36 -25.52
C GLU A 497 8.53 -6.70 -26.24
N LEU A 498 7.68 -7.57 -25.68
CA LEU A 498 7.46 -8.93 -26.20
C LEU A 498 6.59 -8.96 -27.47
N SER A 499 5.75 -7.95 -27.68
CA SER A 499 4.90 -7.81 -28.88
C SER A 499 5.57 -7.04 -30.02
N GLY A 500 6.74 -6.42 -29.78
CA GLY A 500 7.46 -5.63 -30.78
C GLY A 500 6.81 -4.27 -31.12
N ARG A 501 5.89 -3.78 -30.28
CA ARG A 501 5.22 -2.47 -30.45
C ARG A 501 6.01 -1.39 -29.71
N ARG A 502 6.25 -0.23 -30.34
CA ARG A 502 6.87 0.94 -29.68
C ARG A 502 5.80 1.78 -28.98
N MET A 503 6.15 2.40 -27.85
CA MET A 503 5.30 3.41 -27.20
C MET A 503 4.86 4.45 -28.23
N MET A 504 3.56 4.66 -28.37
CA MET A 504 3.08 5.93 -28.89
C MET A 504 3.32 6.95 -27.79
N GLU A 505 4.29 7.85 -27.99
CA GLU A 505 4.42 9.06 -27.19
C GLU A 505 3.11 9.83 -27.32
N SER A 506 2.32 9.87 -26.23
CA SER A 506 1.14 10.72 -26.06
C SER A 506 1.53 12.03 -25.41
#